data_AF-G8TNR5-F1
#
_entry.id   AF-G8TNR5-F1
#
_cell.length_a   1.000
_cell.length_b   1.000
_cell.length_c   1.000
_cell.angle_alpha   90.00
_cell.angle_beta   90.00
_cell.angle_gamma   90.00
#
_symmetry.space_group_name_H-M   'P 1'
#
loop_
_entity.id
_entity.type
_entity.pdbx_description
1 polymer ?
#
loop_
_entity_poly.entity_id
_entity_poly.type
_entity_poly.pdbx_seq_one_letter_code
_entity_poly.pdbx_strand_id
1 'polypeptide(L)'
;MNIPSNSDVAPVNRAKDLLQPLLEDTTNTRVDTREANVKEVKGLDMEEEFARAQLKRLLDDNMARKVFSIIIFAITVLWMFLVLFIVVQCSRKAFHLSDGVLIALITTTTANVFGFFYVVVNYLFNKDKST
;
A
#
# COMPACT_ATOMS: atom_id res chain seq x y z
N MET A 1 13.72 60.52 67.64
CA MET A 1 12.35 59.96 67.53
C MET A 1 12.45 58.77 66.58
N ASN A 2 12.52 57.54 67.12
CA ASN A 2 12.64 56.32 66.31
C ASN A 2 11.25 55.92 65.80
N ILE A 3 11.15 55.61 64.51
CA ILE A 3 9.99 54.99 63.89
C ILE A 3 10.20 53.46 63.96
N PRO A 4 9.33 52.68 64.61
CA PRO A 4 9.35 51.23 64.48
C PRO A 4 8.29 50.79 63.45
N SER A 5 8.67 50.01 62.44
CA SER A 5 7.70 49.22 61.68
C SER A 5 8.43 48.10 60.93
N ASN A 6 8.69 47.02 61.65
CA ASN A 6 9.01 45.73 61.06
C ASN A 6 8.11 44.67 61.72
N SER A 7 6.87 44.56 61.25
CA SER A 7 5.96 43.50 61.66
C SER A 7 4.87 43.32 60.63
N ASP A 8 5.15 42.69 59.48
CA ASP A 8 4.10 42.12 58.62
C ASP A 8 4.59 41.14 57.52
N VAL A 9 5.79 40.54 57.66
CA VAL A 9 6.36 39.66 56.61
C VAL A 9 6.11 38.15 56.86
N ALA A 10 5.51 37.79 57.99
CA ALA A 10 5.31 36.39 58.40
C ALA A 10 4.20 35.59 57.64
N PRO A 11 3.04 36.16 57.24
CA PRO A 11 1.96 35.33 56.72
C PRO A 11 2.17 34.88 55.26
N VAL A 12 2.91 35.65 54.46
CA VAL A 12 3.10 35.39 53.02
C VAL A 12 4.05 34.22 52.77
N ASN A 13 5.16 34.12 53.52
CA ASN A 13 6.14 33.05 53.35
C ASN A 13 5.56 31.68 53.75
N ARG A 14 4.79 31.63 54.86
CA ARG A 14 4.14 30.40 55.33
C ARG A 14 3.09 29.89 54.34
N ALA A 15 2.34 30.78 53.70
CA ALA A 15 1.39 30.40 52.65
C ALA A 15 2.12 29.84 51.40
N LYS A 16 3.27 30.42 51.05
CA LYS A 16 4.07 29.97 49.92
C LYS A 16 4.64 28.57 50.15
N ASP A 17 5.16 28.29 51.34
CA ASP A 17 5.70 26.96 51.72
C ASP A 17 4.62 25.86 51.70
N LEU A 18 3.38 26.19 52.06
CA LEU A 18 2.27 25.22 52.03
C LEU A 18 1.70 25.00 50.63
N LEU A 19 1.77 26.00 49.75
CA LEU A 19 1.26 25.91 48.39
C LEU A 19 2.27 25.25 47.42
N GLN A 20 3.56 25.40 47.68
CA GLN A 20 4.63 24.85 46.84
C GLN A 20 4.50 23.33 46.56
N PRO A 21 4.27 22.44 47.55
CA PRO A 21 4.10 21.01 47.28
C PRO A 21 2.82 20.68 46.52
N LEU A 22 1.73 21.43 46.72
CA LEU A 22 0.47 21.23 45.99
C LEU A 22 0.59 21.64 44.53
N LEU A 23 1.36 22.70 44.25
CA LEU A 23 1.68 23.10 42.88
C LEU A 23 2.57 22.08 42.19
N GLU A 24 3.56 21.53 42.89
CA GLU A 24 4.46 20.52 42.32
C GLU A 24 3.73 19.21 42.02
N ASP A 25 2.87 18.74 42.92
CA ASP A 25 2.04 17.53 42.75
C ASP A 25 1.01 17.68 41.61
N THR A 26 0.32 18.83 41.56
CA THR A 26 -0.62 19.15 40.46
C THR A 26 0.11 19.25 39.12
N THR A 27 1.33 19.80 39.11
CA THR A 27 2.13 19.94 37.89
C THR A 27 2.64 18.58 37.42
N ASN A 28 3.13 17.74 38.33
CA ASN A 28 3.62 16.39 38.02
C ASN A 28 2.49 15.50 37.46
N THR A 29 1.31 15.52 38.10
CA THR A 29 0.12 14.78 37.64
C THR A 29 -0.32 15.21 36.24
N ARG A 30 -0.27 16.52 35.94
CA ARG A 30 -0.62 17.06 34.61
C ARG A 30 0.42 16.69 33.54
N VAL A 31 1.69 16.63 33.90
CA VAL A 31 2.77 16.23 33.00
C VAL A 31 2.63 14.76 32.64
N ASP A 32 2.45 13.87 33.62
CA ASP A 32 2.26 12.43 33.39
C ASP A 32 1.04 12.11 32.52
N THR A 33 -0.11 12.74 32.81
CA THR A 33 -1.35 12.55 32.01
C THR A 33 -1.19 13.05 30.57
N ARG A 34 -0.41 14.13 30.36
CA ARG A 34 -0.12 14.67 29.03
C ARG A 34 0.84 13.77 28.26
N GLU A 35 1.86 13.22 28.92
CA GLU A 35 2.80 12.27 28.30
C GLU A 35 2.12 10.95 27.92
N ALA A 36 1.21 10.46 28.76
CA ALA A 36 0.38 9.28 28.46
C ALA A 36 -0.51 9.51 27.23
N ASN A 37 -1.25 10.63 27.17
CA ASN A 37 -2.07 10.99 26.01
C ASN A 37 -1.22 11.16 24.74
N VAL A 38 -0.03 11.79 24.84
CA VAL A 38 0.87 11.97 23.68
C VAL A 38 1.43 10.63 23.18
N LYS A 39 1.71 9.67 24.08
CA LYS A 39 2.13 8.31 23.68
C LYS A 39 0.99 7.53 23.03
N GLU A 40 -0.22 7.63 23.56
CA GLU A 40 -1.39 6.94 23.01
C GLU A 40 -1.76 7.48 21.63
N VAL A 41 -1.82 8.81 21.46
CA VAL A 41 -2.07 9.46 20.16
C VAL A 41 -0.97 9.09 19.15
N LYS A 42 0.31 9.13 19.54
CA LYS A 42 1.41 8.69 18.68
C LYS A 42 1.35 7.20 18.33
N GLY A 43 0.87 6.36 19.25
CA GLY A 43 0.68 4.93 19.03
C GLY A 43 -0.40 4.66 18.00
N LEU A 44 -1.54 5.34 18.13
CA LEU A 44 -2.67 5.27 17.20
C LEU A 44 -2.29 5.81 15.81
N ASP A 45 -1.58 6.94 15.75
CA ASP A 45 -1.07 7.51 14.49
C ASP A 45 -0.09 6.54 13.81
N MET A 46 0.83 5.92 14.56
CA MET A 46 1.76 4.92 14.01
C MET A 46 1.03 3.67 13.48
N GLU A 47 0.00 3.20 14.18
CA GLU A 47 -0.75 2.02 13.78
C GLU A 47 -1.62 2.29 12.54
N GLU A 48 -2.24 3.47 12.44
CA GLU A 48 -2.91 3.93 11.23
C GLU A 48 -1.93 4.07 10.06
N GLU A 49 -0.76 4.66 10.27
CA GLU A 49 0.26 4.78 9.22
C GLU A 49 0.77 3.41 8.75
N PHE A 50 0.96 2.46 9.67
CA PHE A 50 1.35 1.09 9.34
C PHE A 50 0.26 0.37 8.54
N ALA A 51 -1.00 0.51 8.93
CA ALA A 51 -2.15 -0.07 8.23
C ALA A 51 -2.28 0.51 6.82
N ARG A 52 -2.15 1.84 6.66
CA ARG A 52 -2.15 2.51 5.36
C ARG A 52 -0.96 2.09 4.50
N ALA A 53 0.23 1.94 5.09
CA ALA A 53 1.42 1.47 4.38
C ALA A 53 1.25 0.03 3.88
N GLN A 54 0.66 -0.86 4.69
CA GLN A 54 0.37 -2.23 4.28
C GLN A 54 -0.67 -2.29 3.15
N LEU A 55 -1.76 -1.53 3.24
CA LEU A 55 -2.75 -1.41 2.18
C LEU A 55 -2.13 -0.92 0.88
N LYS A 56 -1.27 0.10 0.96
CA LYS A 56 -0.56 0.65 -0.21
C LYS A 56 0.39 -0.38 -0.83
N ARG A 57 1.11 -1.14 -0.01
CA ARG A 57 1.99 -2.24 -0.46
C ARG A 57 1.21 -3.32 -1.18
N LEU A 58 0.04 -3.71 -0.65
CA LEU A 58 -0.85 -4.68 -1.29
C LEU A 58 -1.43 -4.12 -2.58
N LEU A 59 -1.81 -2.85 -2.61
CA LEU A 59 -2.34 -2.20 -3.81
C LEU A 59 -1.29 -2.12 -4.92
N ASP A 60 -0.04 -1.77 -4.58
CA ASP A 60 1.10 -1.74 -5.50
C ASP A 60 1.44 -3.13 -6.04
N ASP A 61 1.45 -4.16 -5.20
CA ASP A 61 1.68 -5.55 -5.63
C ASP A 61 0.58 -6.03 -6.60
N ASN A 62 -0.66 -5.61 -6.37
CA ASN A 62 -1.78 -5.89 -7.27
C ASN A 62 -1.70 -5.09 -8.58
N MET A 63 -1.17 -3.87 -8.53
CA MET A 63 -1.00 -3.00 -9.71
C MET A 63 0.13 -3.53 -10.60
N ALA A 64 1.25 -3.94 -10.01
CA ALA A 64 2.36 -4.57 -10.74
C ALA A 64 1.92 -5.84 -11.47
N ARG A 65 1.12 -6.71 -10.83
CA ARG A 65 0.56 -7.91 -11.47
C ARG A 65 -0.38 -7.58 -12.62
N LYS A 66 -1.24 -6.56 -12.47
CA LYS A 66 -2.15 -6.12 -13.54
C LYS A 66 -1.39 -5.57 -14.75
N VAL A 67 -0.34 -4.79 -14.52
CA VAL A 67 0.52 -4.25 -15.59
C VAL A 67 1.22 -5.38 -16.34
N PHE A 68 1.73 -6.38 -15.62
CA PHE A 68 2.39 -7.54 -16.23
C PHE A 68 1.42 -8.35 -17.10
N SER A 69 0.20 -8.60 -16.61
CA SER A 69 -0.84 -9.27 -17.40
C SER A 69 -1.23 -8.48 -18.66
N ILE A 70 -1.34 -7.15 -18.56
CA ILE A 70 -1.66 -6.29 -19.71
C ILE A 70 -0.53 -6.31 -20.75
N ILE A 71 0.73 -6.24 -20.32
CA ILE A 71 1.88 -6.30 -21.24
C ILE A 71 1.96 -7.64 -21.95
N ILE A 72 1.82 -8.75 -21.22
CA ILE A 72 1.81 -10.10 -21.82
C ILE A 72 0.64 -10.24 -22.80
N PHE A 73 -0.54 -9.71 -22.43
CA PHE A 73 -1.70 -9.73 -23.31
C PHE A 73 -1.45 -8.92 -24.59
N ALA A 74 -0.87 -7.73 -24.49
CA ALA A 74 -0.53 -6.91 -25.65
C ALA A 74 0.49 -7.60 -26.58
N ILE A 75 1.54 -8.21 -26.02
CA ILE A 75 2.54 -8.98 -26.78
C ILE A 75 1.87 -10.17 -27.50
N THR A 76 0.93 -10.83 -26.84
CA THR A 76 0.19 -11.97 -27.41
C THR A 76 -0.71 -11.55 -28.56
N VAL A 77 -1.49 -10.48 -28.39
CA VAL A 77 -2.35 -9.95 -29.46
C VAL A 77 -1.49 -9.54 -30.65
N LEU A 78 -0.37 -8.85 -30.41
CA LEU A 78 0.59 -8.50 -31.45
C LEU A 78 1.15 -9.75 -32.17
N TRP A 79 1.50 -10.80 -31.42
CA TRP A 79 1.93 -12.07 -31.99
C TRP A 79 0.86 -12.71 -32.87
N MET A 80 -0.40 -12.69 -32.43
CA MET A 80 -1.54 -13.22 -33.19
C MET A 80 -1.73 -12.48 -34.52
N PHE A 81 -1.59 -11.15 -34.51
CA PHE A 81 -1.56 -10.34 -35.73
C PHE A 81 -0.40 -10.69 -36.65
N LEU A 82 0.79 -10.91 -36.11
CA LEU A 82 1.98 -11.27 -36.88
C LEU A 82 1.82 -12.64 -37.55
N VAL A 83 1.28 -13.63 -36.83
CA VAL A 83 0.96 -14.96 -37.38
C VAL A 83 -0.08 -14.84 -38.50
N LEU A 84 -1.16 -14.09 -38.28
CA LEU A 84 -2.19 -13.86 -39.29
C LEU A 84 -1.59 -13.20 -40.55
N PHE A 85 -0.71 -12.21 -40.37
CA PHE A 85 -0.01 -11.54 -41.46
C PHE A 85 0.85 -12.51 -42.26
N ILE A 86 1.61 -13.39 -41.60
CA ILE A 86 2.41 -14.44 -42.25
C ILE A 86 1.52 -15.38 -43.07
N VAL A 87 0.40 -15.83 -42.50
CA VAL A 87 -0.54 -16.74 -43.20
C VAL A 87 -1.14 -16.08 -44.44
N VAL A 88 -1.55 -14.80 -44.33
CA VAL A 88 -2.07 -14.03 -45.47
C VAL A 88 -1.02 -13.84 -46.58
N GLN A 89 0.22 -13.53 -46.20
CA GLN A 89 1.31 -13.39 -47.16
C GLN A 89 1.67 -14.73 -47.84
N CYS A 90 1.56 -15.83 -47.11
CA CYS A 90 1.73 -17.18 -47.66
C CYS A 90 0.60 -17.54 -48.66
N SER A 91 -0.65 -17.19 -48.33
CA SER A 91 -1.81 -17.37 -49.20
C SER A 91 -1.73 -16.58 -50.51
N ARG A 92 -1.10 -15.39 -50.50
CA ARG A 92 -0.86 -14.55 -51.69
C ARG A 92 0.23 -15.10 -52.62
N LYS A 93 0.75 -16.31 -52.40
CA LYS A 93 1.86 -16.95 -53.13
C LYS A 93 3.17 -16.14 -53.12
N ALA A 94 3.28 -15.13 -52.27
CA ALA A 94 4.50 -14.31 -52.14
C ALA A 94 5.60 -15.05 -51.37
N PHE A 95 5.22 -16.00 -50.52
CA PHE A 95 6.13 -16.86 -49.75
C PHE A 95 5.61 -18.30 -49.77
N HIS A 96 6.47 -19.26 -50.14
CA HIS A 96 6.15 -20.69 -50.11
C HIS A 96 6.77 -21.31 -48.85
N LEU A 97 6.03 -21.29 -47.73
CA LEU A 97 6.44 -22.02 -46.54
C LEU A 97 6.07 -23.49 -46.71
N SER A 98 6.95 -24.39 -46.24
CA SER A 98 6.65 -25.82 -46.17
C SER A 98 5.44 -26.07 -45.27
N ASP A 99 4.58 -27.01 -45.67
CA ASP A 99 3.37 -27.38 -44.94
C ASP A 99 3.63 -27.67 -43.46
N GLY A 100 4.80 -28.26 -43.15
CA GLY A 100 5.22 -28.53 -41.77
C GLY A 100 5.40 -27.26 -40.94
N VAL A 101 5.93 -26.19 -41.53
CA VAL A 101 6.10 -24.90 -40.84
C VAL A 101 4.76 -24.20 -40.66
N LEU A 102 3.88 -24.26 -41.67
CA LEU A 102 2.53 -23.67 -41.57
C LEU A 102 1.70 -24.37 -40.48
N ILE A 103 1.72 -25.70 -40.46
CA ILE A 103 1.05 -26.51 -39.43
C ILE A 103 1.62 -26.22 -38.06
N ALA A 104 2.95 -26.17 -37.91
CA ALA A 104 3.59 -25.83 -36.64
C ALA A 104 3.20 -24.43 -36.15
N LEU A 105 3.14 -23.45 -37.06
CA LEU A 105 2.77 -22.07 -36.75
C LEU A 105 1.29 -21.96 -36.30
N ILE A 106 0.38 -22.64 -36.99
CA ILE A 106 -1.04 -22.68 -36.61
C ILE A 106 -1.21 -23.41 -35.27
N THR A 107 -0.51 -24.54 -35.09
CA THR A 107 -0.61 -25.36 -33.88
C THR A 107 -0.10 -24.59 -32.65
N THR A 108 1.07 -23.95 -32.75
CA THR A 108 1.63 -23.14 -31.66
C THR A 108 0.74 -21.94 -31.32
N THR A 109 0.16 -21.29 -32.32
CA THR A 109 -0.76 -20.17 -32.10
C THR A 109 -2.09 -20.63 -31.47
N THR A 110 -2.59 -21.79 -31.89
CA THR A 110 -3.79 -22.41 -31.30
C THR A 110 -3.55 -22.79 -29.84
N ALA A 111 -2.41 -23.43 -29.55
CA ALA A 111 -2.01 -23.76 -28.18
C ALA A 111 -1.88 -22.51 -27.30
N ASN A 112 -1.31 -21.42 -27.83
CA ASN A 112 -1.25 -20.14 -27.12
C ASN A 112 -2.66 -19.61 -26.81
N VAL A 113 -3.58 -19.60 -27.77
CA VAL A 113 -4.97 -19.15 -27.54
C VAL A 113 -5.66 -19.99 -26.46
N PHE A 114 -5.52 -21.32 -26.50
CA PHE A 114 -6.05 -22.20 -25.46
C PHE A 114 -5.42 -21.94 -24.09
N GLY A 115 -4.11 -21.66 -24.05
CA GLY A 115 -3.42 -21.26 -22.82
C GLY A 115 -4.01 -19.98 -22.21
N PHE A 116 -4.25 -18.95 -23.02
CA PHE A 116 -4.91 -17.72 -22.56
C PHE A 116 -6.34 -17.97 -22.13
N PHE A 117 -7.10 -18.77 -22.89
CA PHE A 117 -8.46 -19.13 -22.53
C PHE A 117 -8.50 -19.82 -21.17
N TYR A 118 -7.60 -20.77 -20.92
CA TYR A 118 -7.47 -21.44 -19.63
C TYR A 118 -7.13 -20.46 -18.50
N VAL A 119 -6.17 -19.55 -18.72
CA VAL A 119 -5.81 -18.52 -17.73
C VAL A 119 -6.99 -17.59 -17.44
N VAL A 120 -7.74 -17.17 -18.46
CA VAL A 120 -8.92 -16.29 -18.30
C VAL A 120 -10.05 -16.99 -17.59
N VAL A 121 -10.36 -18.24 -17.95
CA VAL A 121 -11.38 -19.06 -17.27
C VAL A 121 -10.98 -19.27 -15.82
N ASN A 122 -9.73 -19.66 -15.57
CA ASN A 122 -9.23 -19.81 -14.20
C ASN A 122 -9.27 -18.46 -13.46
N TYR A 123 -8.92 -17.35 -14.09
CA TYR A 123 -9.02 -16.03 -13.46
C TYR A 123 -10.46 -15.63 -13.13
N LEU A 124 -11.42 -15.91 -14.02
CA LEU A 124 -12.83 -15.54 -13.85
C LEU A 124 -13.52 -16.40 -12.79
N PHE A 125 -13.25 -17.71 -12.76
CA PHE A 125 -13.94 -18.67 -11.89
C PHE A 125 -13.16 -19.05 -10.61
N ASN A 126 -11.85 -18.81 -10.55
CA ASN A 126 -11.05 -19.05 -9.34
C ASN A 126 -10.96 -17.81 -8.43
N LYS A 127 -11.64 -16.70 -8.80
CA LYS A 127 -11.83 -15.53 -7.93
C LYS A 127 -12.88 -15.73 -6.83
N ASP A 128 -13.63 -16.84 -6.85
CA ASP A 128 -14.63 -17.16 -5.83
C ASP A 128 -14.02 -17.79 -4.55
N LYS A 129 -12.70 -17.72 -4.38
CA LYS A 129 -11.98 -18.27 -3.21
C LYS A 129 -11.48 -17.23 -2.21
N SER A 130 -11.96 -15.98 -2.29
CA SER A 130 -11.75 -15.00 -1.22
C SER A 130 -13.09 -14.51 -0.67
N THR A 131 -13.69 -15.30 0.21
CA THR A 131 -14.31 -14.80 1.43
C THR A 131 -14.06 -15.83 2.51
#